data_AF-A0A7C2IIG2-F1
#
_entry.id   AF-A0A7C2IIG2-F1
#
_cell.length_a   1.000
_cell.length_b   1.000
_cell.length_c   1.000
_cell.angle_alpha   90.00
_cell.angle_beta   90.00
_cell.angle_gamma   90.00
#
_symmetry.space_group_name_H-M   'P 1'
#
loop_
_entity.id
_entity.type
_entity.pdbx_description
1 polymer ?
#
loop_
_entity_poly.entity_id
_entity_poly.type
_entity_poly.pdbx_seq_one_letter_code
_entity_poly.pdbx_strand_id
1 'polypeptide(L)' 'MGGPEDRLRAGAGSVREGRAAALRVGVDAGGTFTDFAVLSADGRLKSFKLRSDPRAPARVILGGLARAA' A
#
# COMPACT_ATOMS: atom_id res chain seq x y z
N MET A 1 7.43 18.49 -15.47
CA MET A 1 7.14 17.04 -15.63
C MET A 1 7.87 16.29 -14.52
N GLY A 2 7.33 16.32 -13.30
CA GLY A 2 7.91 15.64 -12.13
C GLY A 2 6.96 14.54 -11.68
N GLY A 3 7.42 13.28 -11.73
CA GLY A 3 6.65 12.13 -11.24
C GLY A 3 6.48 12.19 -9.72
N PRO A 4 5.44 11.56 -9.14
CA PRO A 4 5.27 11.51 -7.70
C PRO A 4 6.30 10.54 -7.14
N GLU A 5 7.37 11.11 -6.58
CA GLU A 5 8.43 10.42 -5.89
C GLU A 5 7.91 9.50 -4.78
N ASP A 6 8.40 8.26 -4.82
CA ASP A 6 8.42 7.26 -3.76
C ASP A 6 8.83 7.95 -2.45
N ARG A 7 7.85 8.27 -1.61
CA ARG A 7 8.12 8.85 -0.29
C ARG A 7 8.48 7.72 0.67
N LEU A 8 9.76 7.35 0.66
CA LEU A 8 10.36 6.45 1.63
C LEU A 8 10.31 7.11 3.02
N ARG A 9 9.39 6.68 3.88
CA ARG A 9 9.49 6.88 5.34
C ARG A 9 9.65 5.53 5.99
N ALA A 10 10.89 5.17 6.31
CA ALA A 10 11.20 4.10 7.24
C ALA A 10 10.87 4.59 8.65
N GLY A 11 9.66 4.30 9.12
CA GLY A 11 9.33 4.39 10.54
C GLY A 11 9.76 3.09 11.21
N ALA A 12 10.70 3.19 12.17
CA ALA A 12 11.11 2.08 13.02
C ALA A 12 9.93 1.63 13.91
N GLY A 13 9.13 0.69 13.42
CA GLY A 13 8.20 -0.08 14.22
C GLY A 13 8.76 -1.49 14.35
N SER A 14 9.11 -1.90 15.57
CA SER A 14 9.50 -3.26 15.90
C SER A 14 8.40 -4.22 15.45
N VAL A 15 8.63 -4.92 14.33
CA VAL A 15 7.75 -5.98 13.86
C VAL A 15 7.82 -7.07 14.92
N ARG A 16 6.75 -7.24 15.71
CA ARG A 16 6.67 -8.30 16.71
C ARG A 16 6.95 -9.65 16.03
N GLU A 17 7.98 -10.30 16.54
CA GLU A 17 8.43 -11.64 16.19
C GLU A 17 7.28 -12.63 16.47
N GLY A 18 6.87 -13.42 15.45
CA GLY A 18 5.90 -14.49 15.68
C GLY A 18 4.89 -14.82 14.57
N ARG A 19 4.89 -14.16 13.40
CA ARG A 19 4.10 -14.64 12.25
C ARG A 19 5.01 -14.72 11.04
N ALA A 20 5.00 -15.87 10.35
CA ALA A 20 5.78 -16.13 9.14
C ALA A 20 5.81 -14.89 8.24
N ALA A 21 6.98 -14.60 7.66
CA ALA A 21 7.24 -13.44 6.83
C ALA A 21 6.27 -13.41 5.63
N ALA A 22 5.12 -12.78 5.83
CA ALA A 22 4.03 -12.70 4.87
C ALA A 22 3.91 -11.25 4.38
N LEU A 23 3.60 -11.11 3.10
CA LEU A 23 3.20 -9.83 2.51
C LEU A 23 2.01 -9.27 3.29
N ARG A 24 2.10 -8.01 3.74
CA ARG A 24 0.99 -7.30 4.38
C ARG A 24 0.68 -6.06 3.58
N VAL A 25 -0.60 -5.84 3.28
CA VAL A 25 -1.07 -4.67 2.54
C VAL A 25 -2.09 -3.92 3.39
N GLY A 26 -1.80 -2.66 3.71
CA GLY A 26 -2.76 -1.71 4.25
C GLY A 26 -3.41 -0.92 3.12
N VAL A 27 -4.71 -0.67 3.22
CA VAL A 27 -5.51 0.05 2.23
C VAL A 27 -6.31 1.14 2.93
N ASP A 28 -6.20 2.38 2.46
CA ASP A 28 -7.01 3.51 2.92
C ASP A 28 -7.80 4.08 1.72
N ALA A 29 -9.12 3.92 1.76
CA ALA A 29 -10.00 4.35 0.69
C ALA A 29 -10.51 5.77 0.97
N GLY A 30 -9.94 6.76 0.28
CA GLY A 30 -10.37 8.16 0.32
C GLY A 30 -11.25 8.56 -0.87
N GLY A 31 -11.72 9.82 -0.87
CA GLY A 31 -12.57 10.36 -1.94
C GLY A 31 -11.86 10.66 -3.26
N THR A 32 -10.57 11.05 -3.21
CA THR A 32 -9.78 11.39 -4.40
C THR A 32 -8.83 10.27 -4.80
N PHE A 33 -8.21 9.65 -3.80
CA PHE A 33 -7.25 8.57 -3.99
C PHE A 33 -7.50 7.45 -2.97
N THR A 34 -7.15 6.24 -3.38
CA THR A 34 -7.00 5.08 -2.51
C THR A 34 -5.51 4.84 -2.33
N ASP A 35 -5.04 4.88 -1.09
CA ASP A 35 -3.63 4.72 -0.75
C ASP A 35 -3.33 3.27 -0.33
N PHE A 36 -2.18 2.75 -0.76
CA PHE A 36 -1.71 1.40 -0.48
C PHE A 36 -0.35 1.47 0.21
N ALA A 37 -0.21 0.73 1.32
CA ALA A 37 1.04 0.52 2.03
C ALA A 37 1.38 -0.97 2.00
N VAL A 38 2.51 -1.34 1.41
CA VAL A 38 2.92 -2.72 1.18
C VAL A 38 4.16 -3.02 2.01
N LEU A 39 4.01 -3.85 3.04
CA LEU A 39 5.11 -4.37 3.83
C LEU A 39 5.46 -5.77 3.31
N SER A 40 6.63 -5.86 2.70
CA SER A 40 7.20 -7.09 2.17
C SER A 40 7.68 -8.00 3.29
N ALA A 41 7.80 -9.29 3.00
CA ALA A 41 8.29 -10.30 3.94
C ALA A 41 9.71 -9.98 4.48
N ASP A 42 10.53 -9.30 3.68
CA ASP A 42 11.88 -8.83 4.04
C ASP A 42 11.88 -7.53 4.86
N GLY A 43 10.71 -7.04 5.28
CA GLY A 43 10.56 -5.81 6.06
C GLY A 43 10.56 -4.53 5.23
N ARG A 44 10.64 -4.60 3.90
CA ARG A 44 10.59 -3.40 3.05
C ARG A 44 9.18 -2.85 2.95
N LEU A 45 9.03 -1.57 3.29
CA LEU A 45 7.78 -0.81 3.10
C LEU A 45 7.82 -0.03 1.78
N LYS A 46 6.80 -0.21 0.95
CA LYS A 46 6.53 0.60 -0.26
C LYS A 46 5.13 1.20 -0.17
N SER A 47 4.89 2.30 -0.87
CA SER A 47 3.55 2.88 -0.95
C SER A 47 3.25 3.43 -2.33
N PHE A 48 1.97 3.41 -2.69
CA PHE A 48 1.48 4.03 -3.91
C PHE A 48 0.01 4.39 -3.76
N LYS A 49 -0.52 5.15 -4.72
CA LYS A 49 -1.92 5.56 -4.73
C LYS A 49 -2.55 5.32 -6.09
N LEU A 50 -3.84 5.04 -6.08
CA LEU A 50 -4.69 4.98 -7.27
C LEU A 50 -5.79 6.03 -7.15
N ARG A 51 -6.29 6.56 -8.28
CA ARG A 51 -7.46 7.43 -8.27
C ARG A 51 -8.67 6.64 -7.78
N SER A 52 -9.40 7.20 -6.82
CA SER A 52 -10.61 6.57 -6.31
C SER A 52 -11.72 6.59 -7.35
N ASP A 53 -12.58 5.59 -7.28
CA ASP A 53 -13.86 5.53 -7.95
C ASP A 53 -14.93 5.28 -6.87
N PRO A 54 -15.65 6.32 -6.42
CA PRO A 54 -16.65 6.15 -5.36
C PRO A 54 -17.83 5.27 -5.79
N ARG A 55 -18.02 5.04 -7.10
CA ARG A 55 -19.06 4.16 -7.62
C ARG A 55 -18.59 2.71 -7.69
N ALA A 56 -17.28 2.48 -7.69
CA ALA A 56 -16.68 1.16 -7.76
C ALA A 56 -15.40 1.03 -6.90
N PRO A 57 -15.47 1.25 -5.57
CA PRO A 57 -14.28 1.24 -4.70
C PRO A 57 -13.58 -0.12 -4.70
N ALA A 58 -14.35 -1.22 -4.74
CA ALA A 58 -13.80 -2.57 -4.82
C ALA A 58 -12.90 -2.78 -6.04
N ARG A 59 -13.22 -2.18 -7.20
CA ARG A 59 -12.40 -2.29 -8.41
C ARG A 59 -11.03 -1.63 -8.22
N VAL A 60 -10.99 -0.47 -7.57
CA VAL A 60 -9.74 0.23 -7.28
C VAL A 60 -8.90 -0.58 -6.28
N ILE A 61 -9.52 -1.11 -5.24
CA ILE A 61 -8.86 -1.95 -4.23
C ILE A 61 -8.27 -3.20 -4.87
N LEU A 62 -9.04 -3.95 -5.66
CA LEU A 62 -8.56 -5.16 -6.35
C LEU A 62 -7.42 -4.85 -7.31
N GLY A 63 -7.52 -3.75 -8.07
CA GLY A 63 -6.44 -3.31 -8.96
C GLY A 63 -5.16 -2.94 -8.19
N GLY A 64 -5.28 -2.33 -7.02
CA GLY A 64 -4.14 -2.03 -6.16
C GLY A 64 -3.55 -3.29 -5.51
N LEU A 65 -4.38 -4.24 -5.07
CA LEU A 65 -3.90 -5.53 -4.55
C LEU A 65 -3.14 -6.31 -5.63
N ALA A 66 -3.62 -6.32 -6.87
CA ALA A 66 -2.93 -6.96 -7.99
C ALA A 66 -1.57 -6.29 -8.31
N ARG A 67 -1.43 -4.99 -8.07
CA ARG A 67 -0.16 -4.25 -8.20
C ARG A 67 0.79 -4.49 -7.02
N ALA A 68 0.25 -4.85 -5.86
CA ALA A 68 1.02 -5.04 -4.63
C ALA A 68 1.62 -6.45 -4.48
N ALA A 69 1.05 -7.45 -5.17
CA ALA A 69 1.57 -8.81 -5.28
C ALA A 69 2.77 -8.88 -6.23
#